data_AF-A0A955XNM3-F1
#
_entry.id   AF-A0A955XNM3-F1
#
_cell.length_a   1.000
_cell.length_b   1.000
_cell.length_c   1.000
_cell.angle_alpha   90.00
_cell.angle_beta   90.00
_cell.angle_gamma   90.00
#
_symmetry.space_group_name_H-M   'P 1'
#
loop_
_entity.id
_entity.type
_entity.pdbx_description
1 polymer ?
#
loop_
_entity_poly.entity_id
_entity_poly.type
_entity_poly.pdbx_seq_one_letter_code
_entity_poly.pdbx_strand_id
1 'polypeptide(L)'
;NRISATALAAEIGIPQPTLSRWLREAATVSTMKADDKKTAPEKAPEKAPRRPQDWTPEERLQAVLEARSLEGADLGAFLRSRGLHESDLAEWRQAAIGALSTAPRRPRRGRSPEQKRIRQLERELDRKDKALAETAALLVMLKKAEALWGDEGVGTRAKSAKKRSR
;
A
#
# COMPACT_ATOMS: atom_id res chain seq x y z
N ASN A 1 -15.35 -27.05 15.29
CA ASN A 1 -14.01 -27.65 15.43
C ASN A 1 -13.05 -26.63 16.06
N ARG A 2 -12.74 -26.77 17.36
CA ARG A 2 -11.65 -26.00 17.97
C ARG A 2 -10.37 -26.79 17.76
N ILE A 3 -9.55 -26.38 16.80
CA ILE A 3 -8.21 -26.95 16.58
C ILE A 3 -7.30 -26.34 17.66
N SER A 4 -6.53 -27.16 18.36
CA SER A 4 -5.56 -26.66 19.34
C SER A 4 -4.42 -25.95 18.63
N ALA A 5 -3.82 -24.93 19.26
CA ALA A 5 -2.69 -24.20 18.69
C ALA A 5 -1.49 -25.11 18.37
N THR A 6 -1.35 -26.23 19.07
CA THR A 6 -0.32 -27.24 18.83
C THR A 6 -0.60 -28.09 17.60
N ALA A 7 -1.85 -28.48 17.36
CA ALA A 7 -2.24 -29.21 16.16
C ALA A 7 -2.07 -28.34 14.91
N LEU A 8 -2.45 -27.06 14.99
CA LEU A 8 -2.26 -26.10 13.90
C LEU A 8 -0.78 -25.84 13.59
N ALA A 9 0.08 -25.82 14.61
CA ALA A 9 1.52 -25.67 14.45
C ALA A 9 2.14 -26.84 13.67
N ALA A 10 1.68 -28.07 13.93
CA ALA A 10 2.16 -29.27 13.23
C ALA A 10 1.69 -29.32 11.77
N GLU A 11 0.48 -28.84 11.48
CA GLU A 11 -0.11 -28.82 10.14
C GLU A 11 0.54 -27.78 9.21
N ILE A 12 0.83 -26.58 9.74
CA ILE A 12 1.34 -25.46 8.94
C ILE A 12 2.88 -25.38 8.98
N GLY A 13 3.53 -26.16 9.85
CA GLY A 13 4.99 -26.14 10.02
C GLY A 13 5.52 -24.86 10.66
N ILE A 14 4.65 -24.06 11.29
CA ILE A 14 5.02 -22.84 12.00
C ILE A 14 5.07 -23.14 13.49
N PRO A 15 6.16 -22.81 14.20
CA PRO A 15 6.24 -23.00 15.65
C PRO A 15 5.10 -22.29 16.40
N GLN A 16 4.49 -22.99 17.35
CA GLN A 16 3.43 -22.49 18.24
C GLN A 16 3.70 -21.10 18.87
N PRO A 17 4.94 -20.74 19.32
CA PRO A 17 5.20 -19.41 19.85
C PRO A 17 5.01 -18.29 18.82
N THR A 18 5.27 -18.55 17.53
CA THR A 18 5.06 -17.60 16.44
C THR A 18 3.57 -17.36 16.21
N LEU A 19 2.77 -18.43 16.17
CA LEU A 19 1.31 -18.34 16.06
C LEU A 19 0.71 -17.57 17.26
N SER A 20 1.21 -17.82 18.46
CA SER A 20 0.78 -17.13 19.69
C SER A 20 1.15 -15.64 19.71
N ARG A 21 2.26 -15.27 19.05
CA ARG A 21 2.67 -13.88 18.89
C ARG A 21 1.75 -13.16 17.89
N TRP A 22 1.50 -13.77 16.73
CA TRP A 22 0.59 -13.22 15.72
C TRP A 22 -0.84 -13.04 16.24
N LEU A 23 -1.34 -13.97 17.05
CA LEU A 23 -2.67 -13.84 17.66
C LEU A 23 -2.75 -12.61 18.57
N ARG A 24 -1.70 -12.35 19.36
CA ARG A 24 -1.62 -11.17 20.25
C ARG A 24 -1.51 -9.87 19.45
N GLU A 25 -0.65 -9.84 18.43
CA GLU A 25 -0.49 -8.68 17.55
C GLU A 25 -1.79 -8.39 16.77
N ALA A 26 -2.48 -9.41 16.26
CA ALA A 26 -3.77 -9.25 15.57
C ALA A 26 -4.87 -8.73 16.52
N ALA A 27 -4.89 -9.18 17.78
CA ALA A 27 -5.81 -8.65 18.79
C ALA A 27 -5.59 -7.16 19.04
N THR A 28 -4.33 -6.71 19.09
CA THR A 28 -4.00 -5.28 19.25
C THR A 28 -4.34 -4.40 18.04
N VAL A 29 -4.41 -4.98 16.84
CA VAL A 29 -4.87 -4.27 15.63
C VAL A 29 -6.41 -4.22 15.57
N SER A 30 -7.10 -5.22 16.12
CA SER A 30 -8.57 -5.28 16.14
C SER A 30 -9.21 -4.33 17.16
N THR A 31 -8.47 -3.83 18.16
CA THR A 31 -9.01 -2.92 19.19
C THR A 31 -9.26 -1.48 18.71
N MET A 32 -9.12 -1.18 17.40
CA MET A 32 -9.59 0.07 16.79
C MET A 32 -11.06 0.04 16.33
N LYS A 33 -11.81 -1.04 16.57
CA LYS A 33 -13.26 -1.11 16.37
C LYS A 33 -13.96 -1.75 17.57
N ALA A 34 -14.15 -0.97 18.61
CA ALA A 34 -15.15 -1.23 19.65
C ALA A 34 -15.45 0.10 20.38
N ASP A 35 -16.23 0.97 19.74
CA ASP A 35 -16.86 2.11 20.41
C ASP A 35 -18.23 1.71 20.99
N ASP A 36 -18.64 2.51 21.99
CA ASP A 36 -19.94 2.60 22.67
C ASP A 36 -20.22 1.73 23.91
N LYS A 37 -19.76 2.22 25.08
CA LYS A 37 -20.68 2.70 26.15
C LYS A 37 -19.98 3.40 27.34
N LYS A 38 -20.31 4.69 27.51
CA LYS A 38 -20.72 5.38 28.77
C LYS A 38 -19.78 5.30 30.01
N THR A 39 -19.22 6.44 30.46
CA THR A 39 -19.63 7.23 31.66
C THR A 39 -18.60 8.35 31.94
N ALA A 40 -19.07 9.43 32.59
CA ALA A 40 -18.51 10.76 32.84
C ALA A 40 -17.17 10.82 33.64
N PRO A 41 -16.55 12.01 33.83
CA PRO A 41 -15.11 12.18 34.01
C PRO A 41 -14.68 11.82 35.44
N GLU A 42 -13.86 10.79 35.56
CA GLU A 42 -13.16 10.47 36.81
C GLU A 42 -11.67 10.80 36.64
N LYS A 43 -11.15 11.49 37.66
CA LYS A 43 -9.78 12.00 37.77
C LYS A 43 -8.76 11.03 37.18
N ALA A 44 -7.91 11.57 36.30
CA ALA A 44 -6.77 10.85 35.74
C ALA A 44 -5.99 10.15 36.86
N PRO A 45 -5.71 8.85 36.74
CA PRO A 45 -4.85 8.17 37.70
C PRO A 45 -3.47 8.82 37.63
N GLU A 46 -2.86 9.08 38.79
CA GLU A 46 -1.48 9.54 38.90
C GLU A 46 -0.60 8.62 38.04
N LYS A 47 -0.17 9.16 36.90
CA LYS A 47 0.48 8.39 35.84
C LYS A 47 1.81 7.90 36.40
N ALA A 48 1.99 6.58 36.46
CA ALA A 48 3.31 5.97 36.63
C ALA A 48 4.32 6.61 35.66
N PRO A 49 5.60 6.74 36.04
CA PRO A 49 6.61 7.37 35.18
C PRO A 49 6.62 6.67 33.82
N ARG A 50 6.14 7.38 32.79
CA ARG A 50 6.09 6.87 31.42
C ARG A 50 7.49 6.97 30.84
N ARG A 51 7.92 5.93 30.10
CA ARG A 51 9.23 5.99 29.46
C ARG A 51 9.18 7.05 28.35
N PRO A 52 10.26 7.80 28.08
CA PRO A 52 10.30 8.79 26.99
C PRO A 52 9.83 8.23 25.63
N GLN A 53 10.01 6.93 25.40
CA GLN A 53 9.58 6.24 24.17
C GLN A 53 8.06 6.12 24.03
N ASP A 54 7.32 6.09 25.13
CA ASP A 54 5.86 5.92 25.15
C ASP A 54 5.11 7.24 24.84
N TRP A 55 5.84 8.37 24.77
CA TRP A 55 5.28 9.69 24.49
C TRP A 55 4.97 9.85 23.00
N THR A 56 3.79 10.36 22.68
CA THR A 56 3.46 10.73 21.30
C THR A 56 4.28 11.96 20.87
N PRO A 57 4.52 12.17 19.55
CA PRO A 57 5.26 13.34 19.08
C PRO A 57 4.65 14.69 19.53
N GLU A 58 3.32 14.74 19.63
CA GLU A 58 2.57 15.89 20.11
C GLU A 58 2.82 16.16 21.60
N GLU A 59 2.75 15.12 22.44
CA GLU A 59 3.05 15.21 23.87
C GLU A 59 4.50 15.62 24.12
N ARG A 60 5.45 15.09 23.33
CA ARG A 60 6.88 15.48 23.41
C ARG A 60 7.06 16.96 23.10
N LEU A 61 6.43 17.46 22.04
CA LEU A 61 6.49 18.86 21.66
C LEU A 61 5.89 19.76 22.75
N GLN A 62 4.73 19.39 23.29
CA GLN A 62 4.10 20.11 24.41
C GLN A 62 5.02 20.15 25.63
N ALA A 63 5.62 19.03 26.01
CA ALA A 63 6.55 18.98 27.14
C ALA A 63 7.75 19.91 26.95
N VAL A 64 8.32 19.96 25.74
CA VAL A 64 9.43 20.89 25.40
C VAL A 64 8.99 22.36 25.48
N LEU A 65 7.75 22.66 25.07
CA LEU A 65 7.20 24.03 25.14
C LEU A 65 6.91 24.46 26.58
N GLU A 66 6.30 23.59 27.39
CA GLU A 66 6.02 23.86 28.80
C GLU A 66 7.32 24.03 29.60
N ALA A 67 8.29 23.13 29.39
CA ALA A 67 9.59 23.20 30.05
C ALA A 67 10.36 24.48 29.74
N ARG A 68 10.10 25.15 28.60
CA ARG A 68 10.73 26.44 28.27
C ARG A 68 10.31 27.57 29.21
N SER A 69 9.13 27.46 29.83
CA SER A 69 8.61 28.45 30.77
C SER A 69 9.04 28.20 32.22
N LEU A 70 9.74 27.11 32.49
CA LEU A 70 10.15 26.66 33.82
C LEU A 70 11.69 26.72 33.94
N GLU A 71 12.18 27.13 35.09
CA GLU A 71 13.63 27.20 35.37
C GLU A 71 13.95 26.62 36.76
N GLY A 72 15.18 26.14 36.94
CA GLY A 72 15.69 25.67 38.23
C GLY A 72 14.85 24.55 38.87
N ALA A 73 14.36 24.81 40.08
CA ALA A 73 13.64 23.82 40.88
C ALA A 73 12.31 23.39 40.26
N ASP A 74 11.60 24.31 39.60
CA ASP A 74 10.30 24.05 38.98
C ASP A 74 10.45 23.14 37.75
N LEU A 75 11.52 23.35 36.97
CA LEU A 75 11.87 22.46 35.88
C LEU A 75 12.19 21.04 36.38
N GLY A 76 12.97 20.93 37.45
CA GLY A 76 13.30 19.64 38.06
C GLY A 76 12.08 18.91 38.67
N ALA A 77 11.11 19.65 39.20
CA ALA A 77 9.84 19.07 39.68
C ALA A 77 8.97 18.58 38.51
N PHE A 78 8.87 19.39 37.45
CA PHE A 78 8.16 19.05 36.21
C PHE A 78 8.72 17.77 35.57
N LEU A 79 10.04 17.70 35.41
CA LEU A 79 10.73 16.55 34.83
C LEU A 79 10.47 15.26 35.62
N ARG A 80 10.61 15.30 36.95
CA ARG A 80 10.33 14.14 37.82
C ARG A 80 8.88 13.69 37.77
N SER A 81 7.93 14.62 37.79
CA SER A 81 6.49 14.29 37.69
C SER A 81 6.10 13.65 36.34
N ARG A 82 6.88 13.92 35.28
CA ARG A 82 6.66 13.37 33.94
C ARG A 82 7.56 12.17 33.61
N GLY A 83 8.48 11.80 34.50
CA GLY A 83 9.44 10.73 34.26
C GLY A 83 10.47 11.05 33.18
N LEU A 84 10.79 12.33 32.99
CA LEU A 84 11.71 12.83 31.96
C LEU A 84 13.02 13.33 32.58
N HIS A 85 14.07 13.31 31.79
CA HIS A 85 15.35 13.95 32.09
C HIS A 85 15.59 15.16 31.18
N GLU A 86 16.50 16.04 31.58
CA GLU A 86 16.91 17.18 30.75
C GLU A 86 17.49 16.73 29.39
N SER A 87 18.16 15.57 29.35
CA SER A 87 18.65 14.96 28.11
C SER A 87 17.52 14.65 27.13
N ASP A 88 16.39 14.13 27.63
CA ASP A 88 15.24 13.78 26.79
C ASP A 88 14.66 15.03 26.12
N LEU A 89 14.52 16.13 26.88
CA LEU A 89 14.07 17.40 26.34
C LEU A 89 15.05 18.00 25.32
N ALA A 90 16.35 17.91 25.59
CA ALA A 90 17.38 18.38 24.68
C ALA A 90 17.35 17.61 23.36
N GLU A 91 17.26 16.28 23.42
CA GLU A 91 17.12 15.42 22.24
C GLU A 91 15.87 15.75 21.43
N TRP A 92 14.72 15.89 22.08
CA TRP A 92 13.47 16.21 21.40
C TRP A 92 13.51 17.59 20.74
N ARG A 93 14.13 18.58 21.40
CA ARG A 93 14.33 19.90 20.83
C ARG A 93 15.25 19.85 19.60
N GLN A 94 16.36 19.12 19.68
CA GLN A 94 17.26 18.96 18.54
C GLN A 94 16.60 18.22 17.38
N ALA A 95 15.83 17.16 17.66
CA ALA A 95 15.08 16.43 16.66
C ALA A 95 14.04 17.31 15.95
N ALA A 96 13.31 18.15 16.69
CA ALA A 96 12.35 19.10 16.12
C ALA A 96 13.02 20.14 15.21
N ILE A 97 14.15 20.71 15.66
CA ILE A 97 14.95 21.65 14.84
C ILE A 97 15.52 20.95 13.60
N GLY A 98 16.02 19.72 13.75
CA GLY A 98 16.55 18.91 12.65
C GLY A 98 15.50 18.59 11.59
N ALA A 99 14.28 18.27 12.02
CA ALA A 99 13.14 18.00 11.14
C ALA A 99 12.70 19.24 10.35
N LEU A 100 12.76 20.43 10.96
CA LEU A 100 12.39 21.70 10.31
C LEU A 100 13.50 22.27 9.41
N SER A 101 14.76 22.08 9.80
CA SER A 101 15.93 22.60 9.06
C SER A 101 16.28 21.75 7.83
N THR A 102 15.99 20.45 7.87
CA THR A 102 16.15 19.60 6.71
C THR A 102 14.94 19.79 5.81
N ALA A 103 15.11 20.50 4.68
CA ALA A 103 14.11 20.51 3.61
C ALA A 103 13.65 19.06 3.37
N PRO A 104 12.33 18.79 3.21
CA PRO A 104 11.82 17.43 3.15
C PRO A 104 12.65 16.68 2.14
N ARG A 105 13.48 15.75 2.61
CA ARG A 105 14.21 14.85 1.74
C ARG A 105 13.12 14.04 1.09
N ARG A 106 12.69 14.50 -0.09
CA ARG A 106 11.78 13.76 -0.96
C ARG A 106 12.38 12.37 -0.98
N PRO A 107 11.68 11.36 -0.44
CA PRO A 107 12.27 10.04 -0.32
C PRO A 107 12.78 9.73 -1.72
N ARG A 108 14.07 9.43 -1.85
CA ARG A 108 14.63 8.89 -3.08
C ARG A 108 14.00 7.51 -3.23
N ARG A 109 12.71 7.49 -3.57
CA ARG A 109 11.97 6.31 -3.96
C ARG A 109 12.62 5.94 -5.29
N GLY A 110 13.67 5.12 -5.21
CA GLY A 110 14.08 4.34 -6.36
C GLY A 110 12.81 3.72 -6.95
N ARG A 111 12.69 3.78 -8.28
CA ARG A 111 11.48 3.39 -9.00
C ARG A 111 10.91 2.12 -8.40
N SER A 112 9.72 2.22 -7.80
CA SER A 112 9.14 1.13 -7.02
C SER A 112 9.01 -0.12 -7.91
N PRO A 113 9.05 -1.34 -7.36
CA PRO A 113 8.92 -2.55 -8.16
C PRO A 113 7.65 -2.52 -9.03
N GLU A 114 6.57 -1.92 -8.53
CA GLU A 114 5.33 -1.69 -9.26
C GLU A 114 5.53 -0.77 -10.46
N GLN A 115 6.25 0.35 -10.30
CA GLN A 115 6.55 1.26 -11.41
C GLN A 115 7.44 0.63 -12.48
N LYS A 116 8.31 -0.32 -12.12
CA LYS A 116 9.07 -1.12 -13.09
C LYS A 116 8.16 -2.08 -13.83
N ARG A 117 7.24 -2.75 -13.12
CA ARG A 117 6.28 -3.68 -13.70
C ARG A 117 5.31 -3.00 -14.66
N ILE A 118 4.78 -1.85 -14.28
CA ILE A 118 3.92 -1.03 -15.15
C ILE A 118 4.63 -0.72 -16.46
N ARG A 119 5.88 -0.22 -16.40
CA ARG A 119 6.65 0.09 -17.61
C ARG A 119 6.96 -1.11 -18.49
N GLN A 120 7.15 -2.29 -17.89
CA GLN A 120 7.33 -3.53 -18.64
C GLN A 120 6.03 -3.90 -19.37
N LEU A 121 4.90 -3.86 -18.66
CA LEU A 121 3.59 -4.17 -19.22
C LEU A 121 3.20 -3.20 -20.33
N GLU A 122 3.45 -1.91 -20.17
CA GLU A 122 3.23 -0.89 -21.22
C GLU A 122 3.98 -1.25 -22.51
N ARG A 123 5.25 -1.64 -22.40
CA ARG A 123 6.05 -2.04 -23.58
C ARG A 123 5.57 -3.33 -24.23
N GLU A 124 5.14 -4.29 -23.43
CA GLU A 124 4.58 -5.54 -23.95
C GLU A 124 3.24 -5.30 -24.66
N LEU A 125 2.43 -4.37 -24.14
CA LEU A 125 1.18 -3.94 -24.75
C LEU A 125 1.45 -3.22 -26.09
N ASP A 126 2.35 -2.24 -26.12
CA ASP A 126 2.73 -1.54 -27.36
C ASP A 126 3.20 -2.48 -28.48
N ARG A 127 3.97 -3.51 -28.14
CA ARG A 127 4.45 -4.50 -29.12
C ARG A 127 3.32 -5.36 -29.66
N LYS A 128 2.39 -5.77 -28.79
CA LYS A 128 1.22 -6.56 -29.18
C LYS A 128 0.28 -5.74 -30.04
N ASP A 129 0.04 -4.49 -29.70
CA ASP A 129 -0.82 -3.60 -30.47
C ASP A 129 -0.26 -3.34 -31.88
N LYS A 130 1.07 -3.22 -32.02
CA LYS A 130 1.71 -3.12 -33.35
C LYS A 130 1.51 -4.39 -34.18
N ALA A 131 1.74 -5.57 -33.62
CA ALA A 131 1.52 -6.83 -34.32
C ALA A 131 0.04 -7.02 -34.69
N LEU A 132 -0.88 -6.63 -33.80
CA LEU A 132 -2.32 -6.64 -34.07
C LEU A 132 -2.69 -5.67 -35.20
N ALA A 133 -2.10 -4.47 -35.23
CA ALA A 133 -2.31 -3.52 -36.32
C ALA A 133 -1.78 -4.04 -37.67
N GLU A 134 -0.61 -4.67 -37.69
CA GLU A 134 -0.04 -5.29 -38.90
C GLU A 134 -0.93 -6.41 -39.44
N THR A 135 -1.39 -7.32 -38.59
CA THR A 135 -2.33 -8.38 -38.98
C THR A 135 -3.66 -7.84 -39.48
N ALA A 136 -4.22 -6.82 -38.82
CA ALA A 136 -5.42 -6.14 -39.29
C ALA A 136 -5.21 -5.50 -40.66
N ALA A 137 -4.05 -4.86 -40.90
CA ALA A 137 -3.72 -4.28 -42.19
C ALA A 137 -3.63 -5.35 -43.30
N LEU A 138 -3.00 -6.49 -43.03
CA LEU A 138 -2.95 -7.62 -43.97
C LEU A 138 -4.34 -8.14 -44.32
N LEU A 139 -5.23 -8.31 -43.33
CA LEU A 139 -6.62 -8.73 -43.57
C LEU A 139 -7.40 -7.72 -44.42
N VAL A 140 -7.20 -6.42 -44.16
CA VAL A 140 -7.83 -5.36 -44.97
C VAL A 140 -7.30 -5.38 -46.41
N MET A 141 -5.99 -5.58 -46.61
CA MET A 141 -5.40 -5.69 -47.95
C MET A 141 -5.94 -6.91 -48.71
N LEU A 142 -6.03 -8.08 -48.05
CA LEU A 142 -6.60 -9.28 -48.65
C LEU A 142 -8.04 -9.06 -49.09
N LYS A 143 -8.88 -8.48 -48.22
CA LYS A 143 -10.27 -8.18 -48.56
C LYS A 143 -10.39 -7.21 -49.73
N LYS A 144 -9.50 -6.22 -49.84
CA LYS A 144 -9.46 -5.29 -50.99
C LYS A 144 -9.03 -6.01 -52.27
N ALA A 145 -8.05 -6.90 -52.20
CA ALA A 145 -7.62 -7.72 -53.33
C ALA A 145 -8.76 -8.63 -53.83
N GLU A 146 -9.44 -9.33 -52.92
CA GLU A 146 -10.62 -10.14 -53.25
C GLU A 146 -11.74 -9.31 -53.88
N ALA A 147 -11.98 -8.08 -53.41
CA ALA A 147 -12.98 -7.20 -54.01
C ALA A 147 -12.61 -6.71 -55.42
N LEU A 148 -11.31 -6.58 -55.74
CA LEU A 148 -10.84 -6.15 -57.05
C LEU A 148 -10.76 -7.30 -58.06
N TRP A 149 -10.39 -8.51 -57.63
CA TRP A 149 -10.18 -9.67 -58.51
C TRP A 149 -11.29 -10.74 -58.45
N GLY A 150 -12.18 -10.68 -57.45
CA GLY A 150 -13.21 -11.68 -57.20
C GLY A 150 -14.50 -11.54 -58.03
N ASP A 151 -14.62 -10.51 -58.88
CA ASP A 151 -15.80 -10.29 -59.73
C ASP A 151 -15.64 -10.82 -61.18
N GLU A 152 -14.45 -11.30 -61.57
CA GLU A 152 -14.19 -11.82 -62.94
C GLU A 152 -14.33 -13.35 -63.07
N GLY A 153 -15.04 -14.01 -62.14
CA GLY A 153 -15.07 -15.48 -62.08
C GLY A 153 -16.41 -16.17 -62.30
N VAL A 154 -17.54 -15.46 -62.38
CA VAL A 154 -18.87 -16.10 -62.50
C VAL A 154 -19.72 -15.42 -63.58
N GLY A 155 -19.25 -15.53 -64.82
CA GLY A 155 -19.96 -15.01 -65.98
C GLY A 155 -19.89 -15.98 -67.16
N THR A 156 -20.98 -16.67 -67.41
CA THR A 156 -21.36 -17.37 -68.66
C THR A 156 -20.92 -18.82 -68.87
N ARG A 157 -21.82 -19.76 -68.48
CA ARG A 157 -22.44 -20.68 -69.46
C ARG A 157 -23.80 -21.15 -68.97
N ALA A 158 -24.78 -20.25 -69.05
CA ALA A 158 -26.18 -20.62 -68.96
C ALA A 158 -26.63 -21.33 -70.24
N LYS A 159 -27.21 -22.53 -70.06
CA LYS A 159 -28.31 -23.13 -70.83
C LYS A 159 -28.18 -23.15 -72.37
N SER A 160 -27.75 -24.29 -72.93
CA SER A 160 -28.30 -24.77 -74.20
C SER A 160 -28.05 -26.27 -74.39
N ALA A 161 -29.11 -27.08 -74.28
CA ALA A 161 -29.34 -28.33 -75.03
C ALA A 161 -30.54 -29.11 -74.47
N LYS A 162 -31.75 -28.58 -74.64
CA LYS A 162 -32.98 -29.38 -74.70
C LYS A 162 -33.75 -28.97 -75.95
N LYS A 163 -33.44 -29.61 -77.08
CA LYS A 163 -34.35 -29.97 -78.19
C LYS A 163 -33.55 -30.36 -79.43
N ARG A 164 -34.11 -31.30 -80.20
CA ARG A 164 -33.62 -31.98 -81.42
C ARG A 164 -32.80 -33.23 -81.08
N SER A 165 -33.09 -34.43 -81.57
CA SER A 165 -34.05 -34.88 -82.58
C SER A 165 -33.98 -36.41 -82.63
N ARG A 166 -35.14 -37.07 -82.81
CA ARG A 166 -35.36 -38.40 -83.40
C ARG A 166 -34.90 -39.63 -82.62
#